data_AF-A0A520HWS6-F1
#
_entry.id   AF-A0A520HWS6-F1
#
_cell.length_a   1.000
_cell.length_b   1.000
_cell.length_c   1.000
_cell.angle_alpha   90.00
_cell.angle_beta   90.00
_cell.angle_gamma   90.00
#
_symmetry.space_group_name_H-M   'P 1'
#
loop_
_entity.id
_entity.type
_entity.pdbx_description
1 polymer ?
#
loop_
_entity_poly.entity_id
_entity_poly.type
_entity_poly.pdbx_seq_one_letter_code
_entity_poly.pdbx_strand_id
1 'polypeptide(L)'
;MASAPSSTQFVNIGERTNVTGSAAFKKLVMAGDYAKAVEVARAQVENGAQVIDVNMDEGLLDAHHAMTTFLKLIAAEPDIARVPVMIDSSKWDVIEAGLKCVSGKPIVNSISMKEGEAQFLHHARRCMAYGAAVVVMAFDEVGQADTKERKVEICGRAYDLLTGIGFPPEDIIFDPNVFAVATGIEEHDNYGVDFIEACREIKVRCPHVHISGGLSNLSFSFRGNEPVRRAMHSVFLYHAIPAGMDMGIVNAGQLDVYDAIDAELRTACEDVVLNRDPQAGERLVALAEKFRGTDAVAEKQAAEWRGFEVRKRLEYALVKGIDLHVVEDTEELRREVDADGGRPIEVIEGPLMDGMNVVGDLFGSGKMFLPQVVKSARVMKKAVAHLLPFIEASKQPGAKGKGKIVMATVKGDVHDIGKNIVGVVLQCNGFDVVDLGVMVPWSKILAAANENDADMIGLSGLITPSLDEMVTVA
;
A
#
# COMPACT_ATOMS: atom_id res chain seq x y z
N MET A 1 -23.82 -4.44 20.74
CA MET A 1 -23.47 -3.49 19.68
C MET A 1 -22.22 -4.01 19.03
N ALA A 2 -22.34 -4.59 17.84
CA ALA A 2 -21.17 -5.04 17.07
C ALA A 2 -20.41 -3.78 16.64
N SER A 3 -19.16 -3.65 17.08
CA SER A 3 -18.25 -2.62 16.60
C SER A 3 -18.11 -2.77 15.08
N ALA A 4 -18.39 -1.71 14.34
CA ALA A 4 -18.04 -1.63 12.93
C ALA A 4 -16.53 -1.92 12.78
N PRO A 5 -16.10 -2.73 11.80
CA PRO A 5 -14.69 -3.00 11.59
C PRO A 5 -13.96 -1.69 11.26
N SER A 6 -12.87 -1.40 11.97
CA SER A 6 -12.05 -0.21 11.74
C SER A 6 -11.44 -0.27 10.34
N SER A 7 -11.53 0.85 9.63
CA SER A 7 -11.27 1.04 8.19
C SER A 7 -9.81 0.92 7.72
N THR A 8 -8.96 0.11 8.36
CA THR A 8 -7.64 -0.21 7.79
C THR A 8 -7.76 -1.40 6.85
N GLN A 9 -8.08 -1.09 5.59
CA GLN A 9 -7.97 -1.97 4.42
C GLN A 9 -6.50 -2.34 4.18
N PHE A 10 -5.98 -3.37 4.86
CA PHE A 10 -4.69 -4.03 4.58
C PHE A 10 -3.41 -3.15 4.52
N VAL A 11 -2.47 -3.39 5.44
CA VAL A 11 -1.19 -2.66 5.53
C VAL A 11 -0.12 -3.28 4.62
N ASN A 12 0.39 -2.50 3.68
CA ASN A 12 1.46 -2.95 2.77
C ASN A 12 2.82 -2.64 3.37
N ILE A 13 3.60 -3.70 3.65
CA ILE A 13 4.98 -3.60 4.14
C ILE A 13 5.92 -3.79 2.95
N GLY A 14 6.74 -2.79 2.63
CA GLY A 14 7.62 -2.82 1.47
C GLY A 14 8.81 -3.77 1.63
N GLU A 15 8.93 -4.77 0.77
CA GLU A 15 9.92 -5.86 0.84
C GLU A 15 11.30 -5.58 0.20
N ARG A 16 11.45 -4.49 -0.57
CA ARG A 16 12.59 -4.33 -1.50
C ARG A 16 13.89 -3.88 -0.85
N THR A 17 13.84 -3.39 0.38
CA THR A 17 14.96 -2.98 1.23
C THR A 17 15.57 -4.18 1.97
N ASN A 18 15.69 -5.29 1.25
CA ASN A 18 16.15 -6.58 1.75
C ASN A 18 17.32 -7.08 0.89
N VAL A 19 18.50 -7.22 1.50
CA VAL A 19 19.72 -7.66 0.79
C VAL A 19 19.63 -9.11 0.28
N THR A 20 18.81 -9.95 0.92
CA THR A 20 18.59 -11.33 0.49
C THR A 20 17.51 -11.43 -0.59
N GLY A 21 16.44 -10.63 -0.48
CA GLY A 21 15.28 -10.65 -1.37
C GLY A 21 15.42 -9.80 -2.65
N SER A 22 16.27 -8.77 -2.63
CA SER A 22 16.39 -7.79 -3.73
C SER A 22 17.83 -7.68 -4.24
N ALA A 23 18.10 -8.27 -5.41
CA ALA A 23 19.43 -8.22 -6.03
C ALA A 23 19.92 -6.79 -6.32
N ALA A 24 19.00 -5.88 -6.66
CA ALA A 24 19.31 -4.47 -6.87
C ALA A 24 19.75 -3.80 -5.56
N PHE A 25 19.00 -4.00 -4.48
CA PHE A 25 19.33 -3.42 -3.17
C PHE A 25 20.64 -3.99 -2.62
N LYS A 26 20.83 -5.32 -2.71
CA LYS A 26 22.08 -5.99 -2.36
C LYS A 26 23.28 -5.35 -3.04
N LYS A 27 23.20 -5.11 -4.36
CA LYS A 27 24.28 -4.49 -5.13
C LYS A 27 24.62 -3.09 -4.63
N LEU A 28 23.61 -2.28 -4.28
CA LEU A 28 23.81 -0.92 -3.77
C LEU A 28 24.48 -0.92 -2.39
N VAL A 29 23.96 -1.72 -1.46
CA VAL A 29 24.50 -1.83 -0.09
C VAL A 29 25.93 -2.38 -0.11
N MET A 30 26.18 -3.43 -0.90
CA MET A 30 27.53 -4.02 -1.04
C MET A 30 28.54 -3.08 -1.68
N ALA A 31 28.08 -2.15 -2.53
CA ALA A 31 28.91 -1.10 -3.12
C ALA A 31 29.07 0.14 -2.22
N GLY A 32 28.40 0.19 -1.06
CA GLY A 32 28.36 1.36 -0.19
C GLY A 32 27.55 2.54 -0.75
N ASP A 33 26.78 2.34 -1.82
CA ASP A 33 25.95 3.37 -2.46
C ASP A 33 24.62 3.55 -1.70
N TYR A 34 24.73 3.98 -0.44
CA TYR A 34 23.58 4.16 0.44
C TYR A 34 22.63 5.27 -0.04
N ALA A 35 23.14 6.27 -0.78
CA ALA A 35 22.31 7.31 -1.37
C ALA A 35 21.26 6.70 -2.32
N LYS A 36 21.68 5.82 -3.24
CA LYS A 36 20.72 5.10 -4.10
C LYS A 36 19.91 4.06 -3.33
N ALA A 37 20.46 3.46 -2.27
CA ALA A 37 19.70 2.53 -1.44
C ALA A 37 18.50 3.22 -0.76
N VAL A 38 18.66 4.47 -0.32
CA VAL A 38 17.59 5.31 0.24
C VAL A 38 16.49 5.57 -0.79
N GLU A 39 16.84 5.77 -2.07
CA GLU A 39 15.84 5.90 -3.14
C GLU A 39 14.96 4.66 -3.30
N VAL A 40 15.49 3.46 -3.02
CA VAL A 40 14.68 2.23 -3.02
C VAL A 40 13.61 2.29 -1.93
N ALA A 41 13.95 2.75 -0.73
CA ALA A 41 12.97 2.95 0.34
C ALA A 41 11.93 4.03 -0.03
N ARG A 42 12.38 5.19 -0.53
CA ARG A 42 11.49 6.29 -0.97
C ARG A 42 10.49 5.80 -2.02
N ALA A 43 10.98 5.11 -3.04
CA ALA A 43 10.14 4.57 -4.11
C ALA A 43 9.07 3.59 -3.59
N GLN A 44 9.34 2.83 -2.53
CA GLN A 44 8.33 1.96 -1.94
C GLN A 44 7.21 2.76 -1.27
N VAL A 45 7.56 3.79 -0.48
CA VAL A 45 6.57 4.67 0.17
C VAL A 45 5.73 5.40 -0.87
N GLU A 46 6.36 5.92 -1.93
CA GLU A 46 5.66 6.58 -3.04
C GLU A 46 4.72 5.64 -3.80
N ASN A 47 5.05 4.34 -3.83
CA ASN A 47 4.19 3.30 -4.40
C ASN A 47 3.21 2.70 -3.37
N GLY A 48 3.01 3.34 -2.22
CA GLY A 48 1.95 2.98 -1.26
C GLY A 48 2.36 2.01 -0.16
N ALA A 49 3.65 1.73 0.04
CA ALA A 49 4.10 1.03 1.25
C ALA A 49 3.85 1.93 2.48
N GLN A 50 3.19 1.36 3.48
CA GLN A 50 2.85 2.03 4.75
C GLN A 50 3.84 1.69 5.86
N VAL A 51 4.66 0.66 5.66
CA VAL A 51 5.78 0.25 6.51
C VAL A 51 6.93 -0.15 5.58
N ILE A 52 8.18 0.07 5.98
CA ILE A 52 9.36 -0.38 5.24
C ILE A 52 10.05 -1.51 6.01
N ASP A 53 10.18 -2.68 5.40
CA ASP A 53 10.94 -3.81 5.93
C ASP A 53 12.42 -3.68 5.53
N VAL A 54 13.32 -3.68 6.52
CA VAL A 54 14.75 -3.49 6.30
C VAL A 54 15.49 -4.72 6.77
N ASN A 55 16.08 -5.44 5.81
CA ASN A 55 16.88 -6.63 6.08
C ASN A 55 18.31 -6.45 5.53
N MET A 56 19.29 -6.61 6.42
CA MET A 56 20.72 -6.48 6.15
C MET A 56 21.50 -7.77 6.42
N ASP A 57 20.81 -8.91 6.55
CA ASP A 57 21.44 -10.20 6.78
C ASP A 57 22.05 -10.73 5.47
N GLU A 58 23.37 -10.65 5.38
CA GLU A 58 24.17 -11.23 4.29
C GLU A 58 25.54 -11.65 4.85
N GLY A 59 26.04 -12.82 4.44
CA GLY A 59 27.24 -13.42 5.05
C GLY A 59 28.52 -12.59 4.86
N LEU A 60 28.56 -11.77 3.81
CA LEU A 60 29.70 -10.89 3.49
C LEU A 60 29.54 -9.45 4.03
N LEU A 61 28.44 -9.15 4.72
CA LEU A 61 28.11 -7.81 5.20
C LEU A 61 28.19 -7.76 6.74
N ASP A 62 28.74 -6.67 7.28
CA ASP A 62 28.50 -6.31 8.67
C ASP A 62 27.07 -5.81 8.80
N ALA A 63 26.14 -6.74 9.07
CA ALA A 63 24.71 -6.47 9.18
C ALA A 63 24.40 -5.41 10.26
N HIS A 64 25.14 -5.41 11.36
CA HIS A 64 24.96 -4.43 12.45
C HIS A 64 25.32 -3.02 11.96
N HIS A 65 26.48 -2.86 11.32
CA HIS A 65 26.86 -1.56 10.75
C HIS A 65 25.92 -1.11 9.63
N ALA A 66 25.54 -2.02 8.73
CA ALA A 66 24.67 -1.69 7.60
C ALA A 66 23.25 -1.30 8.03
N MET A 67 22.66 -2.04 8.97
CA MET A 67 21.35 -1.74 9.54
C MET A 67 21.35 -0.35 10.19
N THR A 68 22.27 -0.09 11.11
CA THR A 68 22.33 1.19 11.82
C THR A 68 22.62 2.37 10.89
N THR A 69 23.44 2.17 9.85
CA THR A 69 23.74 3.19 8.84
C THR A 69 22.51 3.52 8.01
N PHE A 70 21.86 2.51 7.44
CA PHE A 70 20.70 2.70 6.57
C PHE A 70 19.52 3.32 7.32
N LEU A 71 19.21 2.83 8.53
CA LEU A 71 18.13 3.36 9.36
C LEU A 71 18.31 4.85 9.69
N LYS A 72 19.53 5.28 10.00
CA LYS A 72 19.82 6.71 10.27
C LYS A 72 19.64 7.58 9.01
N LEU A 73 19.97 7.05 7.84
CA LEU A 73 19.82 7.77 6.58
C LEU A 73 18.35 7.92 6.21
N ILE A 74 17.55 6.85 6.27
CA ILE A 74 16.11 6.96 5.96
C ILE A 74 15.34 7.80 6.99
N ALA A 75 15.80 7.86 8.25
CA ALA A 75 15.23 8.73 9.27
C ALA A 75 15.50 10.22 9.00
N ALA A 76 16.55 10.55 8.24
CA ALA A 76 16.86 11.93 7.83
C ALA A 76 16.01 12.40 6.62
N GLU A 77 15.30 11.49 5.95
CA GLU A 77 14.48 11.76 4.78
C GLU A 77 13.00 11.90 5.17
N PRO A 78 12.41 13.10 5.15
CA PRO A 78 11.03 13.33 5.64
C PRO A 78 9.97 12.45 4.96
N ASP A 79 10.13 12.19 3.66
CA ASP A 79 9.18 11.38 2.89
C ASP A 79 9.16 9.91 3.31
N ILE A 80 10.25 9.42 3.92
CA ILE A 80 10.39 8.06 4.43
C ILE A 80 10.11 8.02 5.93
N ALA A 81 10.62 9.00 6.70
CA ALA A 81 10.49 9.06 8.15
C ALA A 81 9.03 9.12 8.66
N ARG A 82 8.07 9.44 7.79
CA ARG A 82 6.64 9.44 8.10
C ARG A 82 6.02 8.04 8.23
N VAL A 83 6.67 6.98 7.74
CA VAL A 83 6.17 5.60 7.87
C VAL A 83 7.01 4.78 8.87
N PRO A 84 6.41 3.84 9.63
CA PRO A 84 7.15 2.95 10.51
C PRO A 84 8.15 2.06 9.76
N VAL A 85 9.18 1.62 10.49
CA VAL A 85 10.19 0.68 9.98
C VAL A 85 10.05 -0.66 10.68
N MET A 86 10.02 -1.72 9.88
CA MET A 86 10.13 -3.10 10.30
C MET A 86 11.60 -3.53 10.21
N ILE A 87 12.22 -3.81 11.35
CA ILE A 87 13.62 -4.20 11.46
C ILE A 87 13.69 -5.72 11.32
N ASP A 88 14.19 -6.18 10.16
CA ASP A 88 14.27 -7.60 9.81
C ASP A 88 15.68 -8.15 9.96
N SER A 89 15.85 -9.11 10.88
CA SER A 89 17.08 -9.89 11.01
C SER A 89 16.84 -11.17 11.79
N SER A 90 17.60 -12.19 11.45
CA SER A 90 17.72 -13.44 12.22
C SER A 90 18.58 -13.29 13.49
N LYS A 91 19.24 -12.14 13.69
CA LYS A 91 20.19 -11.90 14.77
C LYS A 91 19.68 -10.81 15.73
N TRP A 92 19.50 -11.17 17.00
CA TRP A 92 18.98 -10.25 18.00
C TRP A 92 19.84 -8.99 18.19
N ASP A 93 21.17 -9.11 18.12
CA ASP A 93 22.09 -7.97 18.25
C ASP A 93 21.90 -6.93 17.13
N VAL A 94 21.57 -7.38 15.92
CA VAL A 94 21.24 -6.50 14.78
C VAL A 94 19.88 -5.84 14.99
N ILE A 95 18.86 -6.60 15.43
CA ILE A 95 17.54 -6.06 15.79
C ILE A 95 17.69 -4.96 16.83
N GLU A 96 18.39 -5.24 17.93
CA GLU A 96 18.55 -4.30 19.03
C GLU A 96 19.33 -3.04 18.60
N ALA A 97 20.32 -3.18 17.73
CA ALA A 97 21.03 -2.04 17.14
C ALA A 97 20.10 -1.16 16.29
N GLY A 98 19.21 -1.79 15.53
CA GLY A 98 18.18 -1.09 14.75
C GLY A 98 17.18 -0.35 15.64
N LEU A 99 16.71 -0.99 16.71
CA LEU A 99 15.77 -0.40 17.68
C LEU A 99 16.32 0.89 18.30
N LYS A 100 17.63 0.97 18.52
CA LYS A 100 18.31 2.17 19.03
C LYS A 100 18.41 3.32 18.01
N CYS A 101 18.14 3.05 16.73
CA CYS A 101 18.25 4.04 15.65
C CYS A 101 16.91 4.59 15.18
N VAL A 102 15.80 3.86 15.37
CA VAL A 102 14.48 4.27 14.90
C VAL A 102 13.86 5.27 15.85
N SER A 103 13.37 6.40 15.30
CA SER A 103 12.53 7.34 16.03
C SER A 103 11.06 6.96 15.80
N GLY A 104 10.27 6.86 16.87
CA GLY A 104 8.88 6.40 16.79
C GLY A 104 8.72 4.93 17.22
N LYS A 105 7.63 4.29 16.80
CA LYS A 105 7.30 2.90 17.15
C LYS A 105 7.82 1.94 16.07
N PRO A 106 8.93 1.19 16.30
CA PRO A 106 9.42 0.22 15.34
C PRO A 106 8.62 -1.08 15.41
N ILE A 107 8.74 -1.90 14.36
CA ILE A 107 8.26 -3.28 14.34
C ILE A 107 9.48 -4.21 14.28
N VAL A 108 9.55 -5.20 15.17
CA VAL A 108 10.60 -6.22 15.14
C VAL A 108 10.16 -7.39 14.26
N ASN A 109 10.97 -7.74 13.25
CA ASN A 109 10.80 -8.91 12.41
C ASN A 109 12.02 -9.83 12.56
N SER A 110 11.98 -10.88 13.37
CA SER A 110 10.86 -11.38 14.17
C SER A 110 11.39 -12.05 15.44
N ILE A 111 10.48 -12.47 16.32
CA ILE A 111 10.78 -13.41 17.41
C ILE A 111 9.99 -14.69 17.21
N SER A 112 10.44 -15.79 17.83
CA SER A 112 9.74 -17.08 17.79
C SER A 112 10.10 -17.93 19.00
N MET A 113 9.44 -19.09 19.14
CA MET A 113 9.73 -20.06 20.19
C MET A 113 10.74 -21.13 19.74
N LYS A 114 11.43 -20.92 18.62
CA LYS A 114 12.45 -21.85 18.07
C LYS A 114 13.52 -22.26 19.09
N GLU A 115 13.99 -21.32 19.89
CA GLU A 115 15.02 -21.55 20.92
C GLU A 115 14.40 -21.69 22.32
N GLY A 116 13.09 -21.97 22.37
CA GLY A 116 12.32 -22.15 23.58
C GLY A 116 11.69 -20.88 24.15
N GLU A 117 10.72 -21.09 25.03
CA GLU A 117 9.91 -20.05 25.66
C GLU A 117 10.72 -19.01 26.44
N ALA A 118 11.78 -19.43 27.14
CA ALA A 118 12.56 -18.51 27.97
C ALA A 118 13.23 -17.41 27.13
N GLN A 119 13.77 -17.76 25.96
CA GLN A 119 14.39 -16.78 25.06
C GLN A 119 13.33 -15.93 24.36
N PHE A 120 12.23 -16.54 23.92
CA PHE A 120 11.08 -15.82 23.36
C PHE A 120 10.57 -14.71 24.30
N LEU A 121 10.32 -15.04 25.57
CA LEU A 121 9.89 -14.07 26.58
C LEU A 121 10.99 -13.06 26.96
N HIS A 122 12.27 -13.43 26.85
CA HIS A 122 13.36 -12.48 27.02
C HIS A 122 13.32 -11.39 25.94
N HIS A 123 13.27 -11.79 24.67
CA HIS A 123 13.17 -10.87 23.54
C HIS A 123 11.87 -10.05 23.58
N ALA A 124 10.73 -10.66 23.89
CA ALA A 124 9.46 -9.95 24.04
C ALA A 124 9.53 -8.83 25.09
N ARG A 125 10.11 -9.08 26.27
CA ARG A 125 10.30 -8.03 27.29
C ARG A 125 11.22 -6.91 26.82
N ARG A 126 12.24 -7.22 25.99
CA ARG A 126 13.08 -6.19 25.37
C ARG A 126 12.27 -5.35 24.38
N CYS A 127 11.47 -5.97 23.52
CA CYS A 127 10.57 -5.25 22.61
C CYS A 127 9.64 -4.30 23.38
N MET A 128 9.02 -4.77 24.48
CA MET A 128 8.21 -3.92 25.37
C MET A 128 9.00 -2.73 25.93
N ALA A 129 10.24 -2.94 26.36
CA ALA A 129 11.08 -1.88 26.89
C ALA A 129 11.42 -0.79 25.85
N TYR A 130 11.49 -1.15 24.57
CA TYR A 130 11.64 -0.20 23.46
C TYR A 130 10.31 0.33 22.93
N GLY A 131 9.17 -0.17 23.42
CA GLY A 131 7.85 0.18 22.90
C GLY A 131 7.57 -0.33 21.48
N ALA A 132 8.25 -1.40 21.05
CA ALA A 132 8.16 -1.96 19.71
C ALA A 132 6.96 -2.92 19.55
N ALA A 133 6.31 -2.89 18.39
CA ALA A 133 5.46 -4.00 17.96
C ALA A 133 6.32 -5.16 17.46
N VAL A 134 5.75 -6.37 17.37
CA VAL A 134 6.54 -7.57 17.09
C VAL A 134 5.85 -8.53 16.14
N VAL A 135 6.59 -8.96 15.11
CA VAL A 135 6.24 -10.13 14.30
C VAL A 135 6.62 -11.39 15.07
N VAL A 136 5.65 -12.28 15.24
CA VAL A 136 5.83 -13.59 15.87
C VAL A 136 5.66 -14.67 14.81
N MET A 137 6.76 -15.31 14.45
CA MET A 137 6.74 -16.42 13.50
C MET A 137 6.07 -17.64 14.13
N ALA A 138 5.26 -18.35 13.35
CA ALA A 138 4.74 -19.66 13.73
C ALA A 138 5.86 -20.73 13.64
N PHE A 139 6.83 -20.63 14.54
CA PHE A 139 8.00 -21.51 14.67
C PHE A 139 8.24 -21.75 16.17
N ASP A 140 8.18 -23.00 16.60
CA ASP A 140 8.46 -23.43 17.98
C ASP A 140 9.64 -24.42 18.07
N GLU A 141 9.81 -25.06 19.22
CA GLU A 141 10.90 -26.00 19.49
C GLU A 141 10.89 -27.24 18.58
N VAL A 142 9.75 -27.55 17.94
CA VAL A 142 9.57 -28.70 17.05
C VAL A 142 9.86 -28.34 15.59
N GLY A 143 9.58 -27.09 15.20
CA GLY A 143 9.83 -26.64 13.83
C GLY A 143 8.89 -25.53 13.37
N GLN A 144 8.90 -25.28 12.07
CA GLN A 144 7.96 -24.35 11.43
C GLN A 144 6.57 -24.98 11.33
N ALA A 145 5.53 -24.15 11.53
CA ALA A 145 4.14 -24.56 11.33
C ALA A 145 3.78 -24.59 9.85
N ASP A 146 3.66 -25.79 9.30
CA ASP A 146 3.28 -26.08 7.93
C ASP A 146 1.76 -26.27 7.76
N THR A 147 1.09 -26.97 8.68
CA THR A 147 -0.37 -27.19 8.65
C THR A 147 -1.17 -26.10 9.36
N LYS A 148 -2.44 -25.94 9.02
CA LYS A 148 -3.37 -25.05 9.72
C LYS A 148 -3.37 -25.25 11.24
N GLU A 149 -3.49 -26.50 11.70
CA GLU A 149 -3.58 -26.83 13.13
C GLU A 149 -2.32 -26.37 13.87
N ARG A 150 -1.14 -26.60 13.29
CA ARG A 150 0.14 -26.17 13.88
C ARG A 150 0.26 -24.65 13.91
N LYS A 151 -0.19 -23.96 12.86
CA LYS A 151 -0.19 -22.49 12.81
C LYS A 151 -1.04 -21.92 13.94
N VAL A 152 -2.27 -22.41 14.09
CA VAL A 152 -3.20 -21.96 15.14
C VAL A 152 -2.69 -22.31 16.54
N GLU A 153 -2.14 -23.52 16.72
CA GLU A 153 -1.55 -23.98 17.98
C GLU A 153 -0.45 -23.02 18.46
N ILE A 154 0.58 -22.81 17.61
CA ILE A 154 1.76 -22.02 17.94
C ILE A 154 1.40 -20.55 18.15
N CYS A 155 0.61 -19.95 17.26
CA CYS A 155 0.21 -18.54 17.40
C CYS A 155 -0.57 -18.32 18.70
N GLY A 156 -1.52 -19.20 19.03
CA GLY A 156 -2.25 -19.01 20.27
C GLY A 156 -1.46 -19.34 21.54
N ARG A 157 -0.49 -20.28 21.51
CA ARG A 157 0.47 -20.45 22.62
C ARG A 157 1.29 -19.17 22.82
N ALA A 158 1.79 -18.59 21.73
CA ALA A 158 2.52 -17.33 21.79
C ALA A 158 1.65 -16.17 22.32
N TYR A 159 0.38 -16.12 21.92
CA TYR A 159 -0.58 -15.14 22.44
C TYR A 159 -0.75 -15.24 23.95
N ASP A 160 -1.00 -16.44 24.48
CA ASP A 160 -1.18 -16.68 25.91
C ASP A 160 0.08 -16.28 26.71
N LEU A 161 1.26 -16.58 26.18
CA LEU A 161 2.55 -16.23 26.78
C LEU A 161 2.81 -14.72 26.78
N LEU A 162 2.59 -14.05 25.65
CA LEU A 162 2.83 -12.62 25.49
C LEU A 162 1.85 -11.79 26.32
N THR A 163 0.56 -12.10 26.26
CA THR A 163 -0.45 -11.43 27.08
C THR A 163 -0.26 -11.72 28.57
N GLY A 164 0.21 -12.91 28.93
CA GLY A 164 0.56 -13.28 30.31
C GLY A 164 1.68 -12.43 30.93
N ILE A 165 2.57 -11.86 30.13
CA ILE A 165 3.59 -10.88 30.59
C ILE A 165 3.15 -9.42 30.42
N GLY A 166 1.92 -9.17 29.96
CA GLY A 166 1.36 -7.85 29.72
C GLY A 166 1.77 -7.20 28.39
N PHE A 167 2.19 -7.99 27.40
CA PHE A 167 2.44 -7.48 26.05
C PHE A 167 1.09 -7.07 25.41
N PRO A 168 0.95 -5.84 24.86
CA PRO A 168 -0.30 -5.40 24.25
C PRO A 168 -0.67 -6.26 23.04
N PRO A 169 -1.86 -6.88 22.98
CA PRO A 169 -2.22 -7.77 21.88
C PRO A 169 -2.29 -7.06 20.52
N GLU A 170 -2.66 -5.78 20.48
CA GLU A 170 -2.63 -4.93 19.28
C GLU A 170 -1.22 -4.70 18.71
N ASP A 171 -0.16 -5.00 19.48
CA ASP A 171 1.23 -4.92 19.05
C ASP A 171 1.82 -6.26 18.60
N ILE A 172 1.00 -7.32 18.59
CA ILE A 172 1.38 -8.66 18.14
C ILE A 172 0.94 -8.82 16.69
N ILE A 173 1.90 -9.11 15.82
CA ILE A 173 1.67 -9.45 14.41
C ILE A 173 2.06 -10.92 14.22
N PHE A 174 1.11 -11.83 14.05
CA PHE A 174 1.46 -13.21 13.73
C PHE A 174 1.88 -13.35 12.28
N ASP A 175 2.95 -14.11 12.02
CA ASP A 175 3.27 -14.64 10.70
C ASP A 175 3.06 -16.17 10.72
N PRO A 176 1.91 -16.66 10.23
CA PRO A 176 1.62 -18.09 10.12
C PRO A 176 2.47 -18.83 9.07
N ASN A 177 3.52 -18.22 8.51
CA ASN A 177 4.38 -18.71 7.44
C ASN A 177 3.64 -18.88 6.09
N VAL A 178 3.90 -17.94 5.17
CA VAL A 178 3.57 -18.11 3.75
C VAL A 178 4.66 -18.97 3.10
N PHE A 179 4.30 -20.18 2.67
CA PHE A 179 5.20 -21.11 1.97
C PHE A 179 4.94 -21.16 0.48
N ALA A 180 5.94 -21.65 -0.26
CA ALA A 180 5.83 -21.87 -1.69
C ALA A 180 4.84 -22.99 -2.00
N VAL A 181 3.97 -22.76 -2.98
CA VAL A 181 3.04 -23.76 -3.54
C VAL A 181 3.45 -24.15 -4.96
N ALA A 182 2.81 -25.16 -5.54
CA ALA A 182 3.16 -25.70 -6.86
C ALA A 182 4.65 -26.05 -6.99
N THR A 183 5.20 -26.66 -5.94
CA THR A 183 6.62 -27.05 -5.85
C THR A 183 6.91 -28.40 -6.49
N GLY A 184 5.86 -29.15 -6.86
CA GLY A 184 5.95 -30.55 -7.31
C GLY A 184 5.96 -31.57 -6.16
N ILE A 185 5.75 -31.12 -4.92
CA ILE A 185 5.65 -31.94 -3.71
C ILE A 185 4.20 -31.81 -3.20
N GLU A 186 3.47 -32.92 -3.14
CA GLU A 186 2.04 -32.96 -2.80
C GLU A 186 1.75 -32.36 -1.42
N GLU A 187 2.65 -32.58 -0.46
CA GLU A 187 2.55 -32.03 0.90
C GLU A 187 2.54 -30.49 0.94
N HIS A 188 3.02 -29.83 -0.11
CA HIS A 188 3.08 -28.37 -0.19
C HIS A 188 1.84 -27.74 -0.85
N ASP A 189 0.99 -28.53 -1.50
CA ASP A 189 -0.12 -28.01 -2.30
C ASP A 189 -1.18 -27.31 -1.44
N ASN A 190 -1.32 -27.72 -0.18
CA ASN A 190 -2.31 -27.16 0.73
C ASN A 190 -1.84 -25.91 1.51
N TYR A 191 -0.56 -25.50 1.40
CA TYR A 191 -0.01 -24.41 2.21
C TYR A 191 -0.74 -23.07 2.06
N GLY A 192 -1.28 -22.77 0.87
CA GLY A 192 -2.10 -21.57 0.65
C GLY A 192 -3.41 -21.62 1.45
N VAL A 193 -4.11 -22.75 1.40
CA VAL A 193 -5.34 -23.00 2.16
C VAL A 193 -5.07 -23.00 3.66
N ASP A 194 -4.02 -23.68 4.10
CA ASP A 194 -3.63 -23.76 5.52
C ASP A 194 -3.38 -22.38 6.12
N PHE A 195 -2.73 -21.48 5.39
CA PHE A 195 -2.54 -20.10 5.83
C PHE A 195 -3.87 -19.34 5.93
N ILE A 196 -4.71 -19.41 4.88
CA ILE A 196 -5.98 -18.67 4.82
C ILE A 196 -6.94 -19.14 5.92
N GLU A 197 -7.08 -20.44 6.15
CA GLU A 197 -7.91 -20.98 7.21
C GLU A 197 -7.35 -20.66 8.60
N ALA A 198 -6.02 -20.72 8.79
CA ALA A 198 -5.39 -20.32 10.04
C ALA A 198 -5.65 -18.85 10.37
N CYS A 199 -5.72 -17.96 9.37
CA CYS A 199 -6.08 -16.55 9.61
C CYS A 199 -7.42 -16.41 10.32
N ARG A 200 -8.45 -17.16 9.87
CA ARG A 200 -9.80 -17.10 10.45
C ARG A 200 -9.78 -17.57 11.90
N GLU A 201 -9.14 -18.71 12.16
CA GLU A 201 -9.07 -19.28 13.50
C GLU A 201 -8.23 -18.43 14.46
N ILE A 202 -7.10 -17.87 14.00
CA ILE A 202 -6.24 -16.99 14.80
C ILE A 202 -6.98 -15.71 15.18
N LYS A 203 -7.70 -15.06 14.26
CA LYS A 203 -8.47 -13.85 14.58
C LYS A 203 -9.57 -14.09 15.61
N VAL A 204 -10.16 -15.29 15.63
CA VAL A 204 -11.15 -15.67 16.66
C VAL A 204 -10.47 -15.99 17.99
N ARG A 205 -9.37 -16.76 17.97
CA ARG A 205 -8.66 -17.22 19.18
C ARG A 205 -7.90 -16.09 19.88
N CYS A 206 -7.32 -15.18 19.11
CA CYS A 206 -6.39 -14.15 19.57
C CYS A 206 -6.95 -12.75 19.22
N PRO A 207 -7.83 -12.19 20.06
CA PRO A 207 -8.38 -10.85 19.82
C PRO A 207 -7.30 -9.77 19.66
N HIS A 208 -7.60 -8.75 18.86
CA HIS A 208 -6.76 -7.56 18.60
C HIS A 208 -5.44 -7.77 17.84
N VAL A 209 -4.93 -9.00 17.72
CA VAL A 209 -3.68 -9.26 16.99
C VAL A 209 -3.81 -8.95 15.51
N HIS A 210 -2.69 -8.69 14.87
CA HIS A 210 -2.54 -8.57 13.42
C HIS A 210 -2.01 -9.88 12.81
N ILE A 211 -2.19 -10.06 11.51
CA ILE A 211 -1.68 -11.21 10.75
C ILE A 211 -0.98 -10.71 9.49
N SER A 212 0.28 -11.11 9.33
CA SER A 212 1.16 -10.77 8.21
C SER A 212 1.73 -12.04 7.55
N GLY A 213 2.49 -11.83 6.48
CA GLY A 213 3.24 -12.88 5.81
C GLY A 213 4.09 -12.36 4.66
N GLY A 214 5.22 -13.03 4.40
CA GLY A 214 6.07 -12.81 3.24
C GLY A 214 5.41 -13.29 1.95
N LEU A 215 4.65 -12.43 1.27
CA LEU A 215 3.83 -12.83 0.11
C LEU A 215 4.65 -13.38 -1.06
N SER A 216 5.84 -12.81 -1.27
CA SER A 216 6.77 -13.23 -2.32
C SER A 216 7.25 -14.68 -2.20
N ASN A 217 7.14 -15.30 -1.02
CA ASN A 217 7.48 -16.70 -0.79
C ASN A 217 6.48 -17.66 -1.45
N LEU A 218 5.20 -17.29 -1.55
CA LEU A 218 4.14 -18.11 -2.15
C LEU A 218 4.49 -18.54 -3.59
N SER A 219 5.05 -17.61 -4.36
CA SER A 219 5.30 -17.76 -5.79
C SER A 219 6.76 -18.09 -6.11
N PHE A 220 7.52 -18.63 -5.15
CA PHE A 220 8.94 -18.95 -5.32
C PHE A 220 9.19 -19.93 -6.48
N SER A 221 8.30 -20.90 -6.68
CA SER A 221 8.34 -21.88 -7.78
C SER A 221 8.33 -21.24 -9.18
N PHE A 222 7.90 -19.98 -9.29
CA PHE A 222 7.77 -19.23 -10.54
C PHE A 222 8.77 -18.07 -10.65
N ARG A 223 9.89 -18.10 -9.90
CA ARG A 223 10.97 -17.10 -10.02
C ARG A 223 11.40 -16.91 -11.48
N GLY A 224 11.49 -15.64 -11.90
CA GLY A 224 11.77 -15.27 -13.28
C GLY A 224 10.54 -15.17 -14.18
N ASN A 225 9.34 -15.47 -13.66
CA ASN A 225 8.07 -15.25 -14.34
C ASN A 225 7.18 -14.29 -13.54
N GLU A 226 7.54 -13.00 -13.57
CA GLU A 226 6.86 -11.97 -12.78
C GLU A 226 5.35 -11.86 -13.06
N PRO A 227 4.84 -11.96 -14.31
CA PRO A 227 3.40 -11.96 -14.55
C PRO A 227 2.63 -13.02 -13.75
N VAL A 228 3.14 -14.26 -13.69
CA VAL A 228 2.50 -15.33 -12.92
C VAL A 228 2.63 -15.06 -11.42
N ARG A 229 3.80 -14.59 -10.96
CA ARG A 229 4.02 -14.27 -9.54
C ARG A 229 3.04 -13.19 -9.04
N ARG A 230 2.89 -12.10 -9.79
CA ARG A 230 1.95 -11.00 -9.47
C ARG A 230 0.50 -11.49 -9.44
N ALA A 231 0.11 -12.33 -10.41
CA ALA A 231 -1.22 -12.92 -10.42
C ALA A 231 -1.50 -13.79 -9.18
N MET A 232 -0.54 -14.66 -8.80
CA MET A 232 -0.65 -15.48 -7.59
C MET A 232 -0.76 -14.62 -6.32
N HIS A 233 0.02 -13.55 -6.22
CA HIS A 233 -0.01 -12.60 -5.10
C HIS A 233 -1.38 -11.95 -4.95
N SER A 234 -1.93 -11.42 -6.04
CA SER A 234 -3.25 -10.78 -6.03
C SER A 234 -4.38 -11.76 -5.70
N VAL A 235 -4.33 -12.99 -6.23
CA VAL A 235 -5.30 -14.05 -5.91
C VAL A 235 -5.22 -14.45 -4.44
N PHE A 236 -4.02 -14.65 -3.90
CA PHE A 236 -3.84 -14.99 -2.50
C PHE A 236 -4.38 -13.91 -1.57
N LEU A 237 -4.01 -12.64 -1.80
CA LEU A 237 -4.50 -11.52 -1.00
C LEU A 237 -6.02 -11.37 -1.07
N TYR A 238 -6.61 -11.57 -2.26
CA TYR A 238 -8.07 -11.52 -2.44
C TYR A 238 -8.82 -12.51 -1.53
N HIS A 239 -8.22 -13.66 -1.23
CA HIS A 239 -8.82 -14.66 -0.33
C HIS A 239 -8.35 -14.53 1.14
N ALA A 240 -7.09 -14.15 1.37
CA ALA A 240 -6.50 -14.05 2.71
C ALA A 240 -7.00 -12.84 3.50
N ILE A 241 -7.23 -11.70 2.83
CA ILE A 241 -7.68 -10.47 3.50
C ILE A 241 -9.06 -10.63 4.13
N PRO A 242 -10.10 -11.12 3.41
CA PRO A 242 -11.39 -11.43 4.03
C PRO A 242 -11.32 -12.49 5.14
N ALA A 243 -10.29 -13.35 5.11
CA ALA A 243 -10.05 -14.35 6.14
C ALA A 243 -9.38 -13.79 7.41
N GLY A 244 -8.89 -12.54 7.37
CA GLY A 244 -8.31 -11.85 8.52
C GLY A 244 -6.86 -11.42 8.35
N MET A 245 -6.22 -11.66 7.21
CA MET A 245 -4.89 -11.08 6.94
C MET A 245 -5.02 -9.57 6.77
N ASP A 246 -4.34 -8.79 7.60
CA ASP A 246 -4.46 -7.33 7.64
C ASP A 246 -3.15 -6.59 7.41
N MET A 247 -2.04 -7.32 7.27
CA MET A 247 -0.74 -6.80 6.85
C MET A 247 -0.08 -7.77 5.88
N GLY A 248 0.90 -7.33 5.09
CA GLY A 248 1.72 -8.25 4.30
C GLY A 248 3.01 -7.63 3.80
N ILE A 249 4.09 -8.42 3.79
CA ILE A 249 5.38 -8.03 3.20
C ILE A 249 5.28 -8.30 1.71
N VAL A 250 5.22 -7.22 0.93
CA VAL A 250 4.89 -7.21 -0.50
C VAL A 250 5.77 -6.25 -1.28
N ASN A 251 5.88 -6.49 -2.58
CA ASN A 251 6.29 -5.46 -3.52
C ASN A 251 5.10 -4.55 -3.85
N ALA A 252 4.90 -3.49 -3.05
CA ALA A 252 3.74 -2.60 -3.16
C ALA A 252 3.51 -2.06 -4.59
N GLY A 253 4.59 -1.85 -5.36
CA GLY A 253 4.52 -1.39 -6.75
C GLY A 253 4.11 -2.45 -7.78
N GLN A 254 3.94 -3.72 -7.42
CA GLN A 254 3.76 -4.82 -8.38
C GLN A 254 2.58 -5.74 -8.05
N LEU A 255 1.54 -5.24 -7.39
CA LEU A 255 0.28 -5.99 -7.27
C LEU A 255 -0.62 -5.69 -8.47
N ASP A 256 -1.15 -6.73 -9.12
CA ASP A 256 -2.10 -6.61 -10.23
C ASP A 256 -3.55 -6.53 -9.70
N VAL A 257 -4.43 -5.80 -10.39
CA VAL A 257 -5.84 -5.71 -10.00
C VAL A 257 -6.49 -7.06 -10.29
N TYR A 258 -7.13 -7.68 -9.30
CA TYR A 258 -7.63 -9.05 -9.38
C TYR A 258 -8.54 -9.30 -10.61
N ASP A 259 -9.46 -8.37 -10.91
CA ASP A 259 -10.36 -8.47 -12.07
C ASP A 259 -9.68 -8.24 -13.42
N ALA A 260 -8.47 -7.68 -13.41
CA ALA A 260 -7.75 -7.33 -14.63
C ALA A 260 -6.63 -8.33 -14.96
N ILE A 261 -6.52 -9.42 -14.20
CA ILE A 261 -5.71 -10.60 -14.50
C ILE A 261 -6.42 -11.38 -15.61
N ASP A 262 -5.67 -11.93 -16.56
CA ASP A 262 -6.21 -12.84 -17.57
C ASP A 262 -7.04 -13.96 -16.94
N ALA A 263 -8.22 -14.26 -17.50
CA ALA A 263 -9.17 -15.18 -16.87
C ALA A 263 -8.66 -16.63 -16.78
N GLU A 264 -7.86 -17.09 -17.75
CA GLU A 264 -7.22 -18.41 -17.72
C GLU A 264 -6.17 -18.45 -16.60
N LEU A 265 -5.31 -17.42 -16.54
CA LEU A 265 -4.28 -17.30 -15.52
C LEU A 265 -4.85 -17.16 -14.11
N ARG A 266 -5.87 -16.32 -13.93
CA ARG A 266 -6.55 -16.12 -12.64
C ARG A 266 -7.13 -17.42 -12.11
N THR A 267 -7.88 -18.15 -12.95
CA THR A 267 -8.47 -19.44 -12.58
C THR A 267 -7.40 -20.46 -12.21
N ALA A 268 -6.30 -20.54 -12.98
CA ALA A 268 -5.20 -21.44 -12.67
C ALA A 268 -4.48 -21.07 -11.35
N CYS A 269 -4.29 -19.77 -11.09
CA CYS A 269 -3.70 -19.31 -9.82
C CYS A 269 -4.60 -19.64 -8.63
N GLU A 270 -5.93 -19.47 -8.76
CA GLU A 270 -6.88 -19.86 -7.72
C GLU A 270 -6.92 -21.36 -7.47
N ASP A 271 -6.89 -22.17 -8.53
CA ASP A 271 -6.84 -23.63 -8.40
C ASP A 271 -5.63 -24.06 -7.56
N VAL A 272 -4.47 -23.42 -7.76
CA VAL A 272 -3.25 -23.68 -6.98
C VAL A 272 -3.35 -23.13 -5.57
N VAL A 273 -3.71 -21.84 -5.40
CA VAL A 273 -3.73 -21.17 -4.09
C VAL A 273 -4.76 -21.80 -3.15
N LEU A 274 -5.91 -22.21 -3.69
CA LEU A 274 -7.01 -22.80 -2.94
C LEU A 274 -7.01 -24.34 -3.01
N ASN A 275 -5.98 -24.95 -3.61
CA ASN A 275 -5.84 -26.40 -3.75
C ASN A 275 -7.14 -27.08 -4.26
N ARG A 276 -7.77 -26.53 -5.32
CA ARG A 276 -9.07 -26.99 -5.83
C ARG A 276 -8.97 -28.25 -6.68
N ASP A 277 -7.78 -28.54 -7.19
CA ASP A 277 -7.51 -29.63 -8.11
C ASP A 277 -6.08 -30.16 -7.90
N PRO A 278 -5.89 -31.49 -7.72
CA PRO A 278 -4.57 -32.10 -7.56
C PRO A 278 -3.58 -31.81 -8.70
N GLN A 279 -4.07 -31.51 -9.90
CA GLN A 279 -3.23 -31.20 -11.07
C GLN A 279 -3.05 -29.69 -11.29
N ALA A 280 -3.52 -28.84 -10.36
CA ALA A 280 -3.44 -27.38 -10.50
C ALA A 280 -1.99 -26.90 -10.66
N GLY A 281 -1.05 -27.45 -9.87
CA GLY A 281 0.36 -27.08 -9.93
C GLY A 281 0.97 -27.32 -11.32
N GLU A 282 0.79 -28.51 -11.87
CA GLU A 282 1.28 -28.87 -13.22
C GLU A 282 0.64 -27.99 -14.31
N ARG A 283 -0.67 -27.74 -14.22
CA ARG A 283 -1.36 -26.86 -15.17
C ARG A 283 -0.83 -25.43 -15.12
N LEU A 284 -0.61 -24.88 -13.92
CA LEU A 284 -0.08 -23.53 -13.78
C LEU A 284 1.35 -23.45 -14.31
N VAL A 285 2.19 -24.47 -14.10
CA VAL A 285 3.53 -24.55 -14.68
C VAL A 285 3.49 -24.59 -16.20
N ALA A 286 2.61 -25.41 -16.80
CA ALA A 286 2.44 -25.46 -18.25
C ALA A 286 1.91 -24.12 -18.81
N LEU A 287 0.99 -23.48 -18.11
CA LEU A 287 0.43 -22.19 -18.49
C LEU A 287 1.48 -21.07 -18.36
N ALA A 288 2.33 -21.13 -17.32
CA ALA A 288 3.34 -20.13 -17.03
C ALA A 288 4.29 -19.88 -18.20
N GLU A 289 4.60 -20.91 -19.01
CA GLU A 289 5.42 -20.76 -20.22
C GLU A 289 4.81 -19.78 -21.24
N LYS A 290 3.47 -19.68 -21.34
CA LYS A 290 2.80 -18.69 -22.19
C LYS A 290 3.05 -17.25 -21.73
N PHE A 291 3.30 -17.07 -20.43
CA PHE A 291 3.49 -15.77 -19.78
C PHE A 291 4.97 -15.45 -19.49
N ARG A 292 5.90 -16.36 -19.84
CA ARG A 292 7.32 -16.10 -19.65
C ARG A 292 7.79 -15.05 -20.66
N GLY A 293 8.35 -13.94 -20.17
CA GLY A 293 8.80 -12.82 -21.00
C GLY A 293 7.68 -11.93 -21.54
N THR A 294 6.44 -12.11 -21.10
CA THR A 294 5.33 -11.24 -21.50
C THR A 294 5.34 -9.88 -20.83
N ASP A 295 6.28 -9.52 -19.93
CA ASP A 295 6.40 -8.11 -19.53
C ASP A 295 6.69 -7.21 -20.77
N ALA A 296 7.44 -7.71 -21.77
CA ALA A 296 7.63 -7.04 -23.06
C ALA A 296 6.41 -7.14 -24.01
N VAL A 297 5.53 -8.12 -23.79
CA VAL A 297 4.25 -8.27 -24.52
C VAL A 297 3.15 -7.44 -23.86
N ALA A 298 3.21 -7.19 -22.55
CA ALA A 298 2.40 -6.25 -21.80
C ALA A 298 2.76 -4.81 -22.17
N GLU A 299 4.04 -4.52 -22.45
CA GLU A 299 4.45 -3.29 -23.16
C GLU A 299 3.86 -3.20 -24.58
N LYS A 300 3.56 -4.34 -25.22
CA LYS A 300 2.94 -4.40 -26.56
C LYS A 300 1.41 -4.35 -26.52
N GLN A 301 0.76 -4.92 -25.51
CA GLN A 301 -0.65 -4.72 -25.17
C GLN A 301 -0.88 -3.32 -24.59
N ALA A 302 0.15 -2.70 -24.01
CA ALA A 302 0.19 -1.27 -23.76
C ALA A 302 0.11 -0.45 -25.07
N ALA A 303 0.13 -1.07 -26.25
CA ALA A 303 -0.24 -0.44 -27.52
C ALA A 303 -1.69 -0.73 -27.98
N GLU A 304 -2.37 -1.75 -27.46
CA GLU A 304 -3.78 -2.04 -27.84
C GLU A 304 -4.76 -1.05 -27.19
N TRP A 305 -4.59 -0.74 -25.90
CA TRP A 305 -5.47 0.28 -25.25
C TRP A 305 -5.29 1.67 -25.87
N ARG A 306 -4.12 1.93 -26.49
CA ARG A 306 -3.90 3.16 -27.28
C ARG A 306 -4.83 3.26 -28.49
N GLY A 307 -5.34 2.12 -28.98
CA GLY A 307 -6.35 2.08 -30.03
C GLY A 307 -7.78 2.38 -29.55
N PHE A 308 -8.03 2.49 -28.25
CA PHE A 308 -9.34 2.90 -27.74
C PHE A 308 -9.59 4.40 -27.92
N GLU A 309 -10.86 4.79 -27.85
CA GLU A 309 -11.27 6.19 -27.74
C GLU A 309 -10.72 6.83 -26.47
N VAL A 310 -10.39 8.13 -26.53
CA VAL A 310 -9.66 8.85 -25.47
C VAL A 310 -10.29 8.72 -24.08
N ARG A 311 -11.63 8.71 -23.98
CA ARG A 311 -12.35 8.50 -22.71
C ARG A 311 -12.01 7.15 -22.09
N LYS A 312 -12.02 6.09 -22.90
CA LYS A 312 -11.69 4.73 -22.44
C LYS A 312 -10.20 4.58 -22.15
N ARG A 313 -9.34 5.32 -22.85
CA ARG A 313 -7.90 5.38 -22.57
C ARG A 313 -7.60 5.98 -21.21
N LEU A 314 -8.26 7.09 -20.86
CA LEU A 314 -8.11 7.73 -19.55
C LEU A 314 -8.66 6.85 -18.42
N GLU A 315 -9.83 6.21 -18.60
CA GLU A 315 -10.35 5.23 -17.65
C GLU A 315 -9.35 4.09 -17.43
N TYR A 316 -8.81 3.51 -18.52
CA TYR A 316 -7.81 2.45 -18.46
C TYR A 316 -6.55 2.89 -17.72
N ALA A 317 -6.03 4.08 -18.04
CA ALA A 317 -4.84 4.65 -17.41
C ALA A 317 -5.04 4.88 -15.91
N LEU A 318 -6.22 5.36 -15.49
CA LEU A 318 -6.58 5.54 -14.09
C LEU A 318 -6.66 4.19 -13.36
N VAL A 319 -7.41 3.22 -13.88
CA VAL A 319 -7.59 1.90 -13.25
C VAL A 319 -6.27 1.13 -13.16
N LYS A 320 -5.40 1.24 -14.16
CA LYS A 320 -4.09 0.57 -14.19
C LYS A 320 -2.96 1.38 -13.53
N GLY A 321 -3.22 2.64 -13.16
CA GLY A 321 -2.21 3.52 -12.55
C GLY A 321 -1.05 3.88 -13.51
N ILE A 322 -1.35 4.01 -14.80
CA ILE A 322 -0.39 4.35 -15.87
C ILE A 322 -0.38 5.86 -16.05
N ASP A 323 0.77 6.50 -15.78
CA ASP A 323 0.91 7.96 -15.93
C ASP A 323 1.52 8.37 -17.28
N LEU A 324 1.91 7.39 -18.10
CA LEU A 324 2.41 7.59 -19.45
C LEU A 324 1.24 7.96 -20.38
N HIS A 325 1.41 8.98 -21.22
CA HIS A 325 0.40 9.52 -22.14
C HIS A 325 -0.83 10.21 -21.52
N VAL A 326 -0.95 10.23 -20.19
CA VAL A 326 -2.13 10.81 -19.53
C VAL A 326 -2.32 12.29 -19.87
N VAL A 327 -1.23 13.04 -20.04
CA VAL A 327 -1.28 14.46 -20.37
C VAL A 327 -1.80 14.66 -21.80
N GLU A 328 -1.28 13.87 -22.74
CA GLU A 328 -1.69 13.89 -24.15
C GLU A 328 -3.16 13.47 -24.32
N ASP A 329 -3.58 12.40 -23.65
CA ASP A 329 -4.98 11.96 -23.67
C ASP A 329 -5.91 12.98 -23.00
N THR A 330 -5.46 13.61 -21.91
CA THR A 330 -6.23 14.67 -21.25
C THR A 330 -6.38 15.89 -22.16
N GLU A 331 -5.35 16.24 -22.92
CA GLU A 331 -5.41 17.34 -23.91
C GLU A 331 -6.32 17.00 -25.09
N GLU A 332 -6.26 15.78 -25.61
CA GLU A 332 -7.14 15.32 -26.70
C GLU A 332 -8.60 15.41 -26.28
N LEU A 333 -8.95 14.87 -25.11
CA LEU A 333 -10.31 14.95 -24.58
C LEU A 333 -10.73 16.40 -24.25
N ARG A 334 -9.81 17.24 -23.76
CA ARG A 334 -10.09 18.67 -23.56
C ARG A 334 -10.48 19.35 -24.85
N ARG A 335 -9.81 19.04 -25.97
CA ARG A 335 -10.13 19.59 -27.30
C ARG A 335 -11.46 19.08 -27.83
N GLU A 336 -11.81 17.81 -27.62
CA GLU A 336 -13.13 17.28 -27.95
C GLU A 336 -14.23 18.03 -27.19
N VAL A 337 -14.07 18.16 -25.87
CA VAL A 337 -15.02 18.90 -25.02
C VAL A 337 -15.13 20.38 -25.45
N ASP A 338 -14.02 21.04 -25.75
CA ASP A 338 -13.99 22.43 -26.23
C ASP A 338 -14.67 22.59 -27.59
N ALA A 339 -14.47 21.63 -28.52
CA ALA A 339 -15.12 21.61 -29.83
C ALA A 339 -16.64 21.43 -29.74
N ASP A 340 -17.12 20.69 -28.74
CA ASP A 340 -18.54 20.52 -28.43
C ASP A 340 -19.14 21.71 -27.64
N GLY A 341 -18.35 22.75 -27.37
CA GLY A 341 -18.76 23.95 -26.63
C GLY A 341 -18.78 23.77 -25.11
N GLY A 342 -18.22 22.67 -24.61
CA GLY A 342 -18.04 22.39 -23.19
C GLY A 342 -16.83 23.09 -22.60
N ARG A 343 -16.65 22.96 -21.29
CA ARG A 343 -15.54 23.59 -20.55
C ARG A 343 -14.49 22.57 -20.13
N PRO A 344 -13.20 22.94 -20.03
CA PRO A 344 -12.13 22.01 -19.60
C PRO A 344 -12.40 21.31 -18.25
N ILE A 345 -13.19 21.89 -17.36
CA ILE A 345 -13.61 21.28 -16.08
C ILE A 345 -14.46 20.01 -16.26
N GLU A 346 -15.20 19.91 -17.37
CA GLU A 346 -16.08 18.77 -17.66
C GLU A 346 -15.27 17.49 -17.98
N VAL A 347 -13.99 17.62 -18.34
CA VAL A 347 -13.04 16.50 -18.43
C VAL A 347 -12.78 15.91 -17.04
N ILE A 348 -12.70 16.77 -16.01
CA ILE A 348 -12.53 16.35 -14.61
C ILE A 348 -13.83 15.73 -14.11
N GLU A 349 -14.94 16.45 -14.20
CA GLU A 349 -16.23 16.05 -13.63
C GLU A 349 -16.86 14.82 -14.30
N GLY A 350 -16.54 14.56 -15.56
CA GLY A 350 -16.99 13.36 -16.28
C GLY A 350 -15.88 12.30 -16.34
N PRO A 351 -15.16 12.14 -17.46
CA PRO A 351 -14.36 10.93 -17.71
C PRO A 351 -13.28 10.60 -16.66
N LEU A 352 -12.64 11.62 -16.08
CA LEU A 352 -11.66 11.39 -15.02
C LEU A 352 -12.31 10.92 -13.71
N MET A 353 -13.44 11.53 -13.31
CA MET A 353 -14.22 11.09 -12.15
C MET A 353 -14.87 9.71 -12.37
N ASP A 354 -15.35 9.41 -13.58
CA ASP A 354 -15.87 8.08 -13.93
C ASP A 354 -14.80 7.00 -13.73
N GLY A 355 -13.57 7.23 -14.19
CA GLY A 355 -12.45 6.33 -13.93
C GLY A 355 -12.13 6.18 -12.44
N MET A 356 -12.19 7.28 -11.67
CA MET A 356 -11.99 7.25 -10.22
C MET A 356 -13.13 6.53 -9.47
N ASN A 357 -14.36 6.58 -9.96
CA ASN A 357 -15.48 5.81 -9.42
C ASN A 357 -15.23 4.30 -9.57
N VAL A 358 -14.74 3.86 -10.74
CA VAL A 358 -14.34 2.45 -10.96
C VAL A 358 -13.23 2.03 -9.99
N VAL A 359 -12.22 2.88 -9.79
CA VAL A 359 -11.16 2.65 -8.79
C VAL A 359 -11.76 2.52 -7.38
N GLY A 360 -12.71 3.39 -7.02
CA GLY A 360 -13.44 3.33 -5.75
C GLY A 360 -14.22 2.04 -5.56
N ASP A 361 -14.94 1.58 -6.59
CA ASP A 361 -15.70 0.32 -6.57
C ASP A 361 -14.80 -0.91 -6.43
N LEU A 362 -13.67 -0.92 -7.15
CA LEU A 362 -12.68 -2.00 -7.07
C LEU A 362 -12.00 -2.05 -5.69
N PHE A 363 -11.71 -0.89 -5.10
CA PHE A 363 -11.12 -0.80 -3.76
C PHE A 363 -12.13 -1.18 -2.67
N GLY A 364 -13.37 -0.71 -2.78
CA GLY A 364 -14.46 -1.03 -1.85
C GLY A 364 -14.86 -2.50 -1.88
N SER A 365 -14.72 -3.17 -3.03
CA SER A 365 -14.94 -4.62 -3.19
C SER A 365 -13.72 -5.49 -2.85
N GLY A 366 -12.59 -4.89 -2.42
CA GLY A 366 -11.36 -5.61 -2.07
C GLY A 366 -10.59 -6.21 -3.24
N LYS A 367 -10.92 -5.82 -4.48
CA LYS A 367 -10.26 -6.28 -5.71
C LYS A 367 -9.06 -5.42 -6.13
N MET A 368 -8.97 -4.25 -5.53
CA MET A 368 -7.85 -3.32 -5.62
C MET A 368 -7.35 -3.01 -4.21
N PHE A 369 -6.03 -2.82 -4.06
CA PHE A 369 -5.35 -2.52 -2.81
C PHE A 369 -4.84 -1.08 -2.78
N LEU A 370 -4.56 -0.56 -1.57
CA LEU A 370 -4.14 0.83 -1.39
C LEU A 370 -2.98 1.27 -2.30
N PRO A 371 -1.91 0.47 -2.53
CA PRO A 371 -0.84 0.82 -3.47
C PRO A 371 -1.33 1.12 -4.90
N GLN A 372 -2.33 0.37 -5.37
CA GLN A 372 -2.91 0.56 -6.70
C GLN A 372 -3.73 1.85 -6.74
N VAL A 373 -4.52 2.12 -5.69
CA VAL A 373 -5.29 3.36 -5.54
C VAL A 373 -4.36 4.59 -5.52
N VAL A 374 -3.21 4.50 -4.83
CA VAL A 374 -2.21 5.58 -4.80
C VAL A 374 -1.65 5.85 -6.20
N LYS A 375 -1.40 4.81 -6.99
CA LYS A 375 -1.00 4.99 -8.40
C LYS A 375 -2.09 5.66 -9.23
N SER A 376 -3.35 5.24 -9.11
CA SER A 376 -4.49 5.87 -9.78
C SER A 376 -4.63 7.34 -9.40
N ALA A 377 -4.48 7.68 -8.11
CA ALA A 377 -4.50 9.05 -7.63
C ALA A 377 -3.37 9.91 -8.22
N ARG A 378 -2.19 9.33 -8.44
CA ARG A 378 -1.08 10.03 -9.12
C ARG A 378 -1.40 10.33 -10.58
N VAL A 379 -2.01 9.39 -11.30
CA VAL A 379 -2.47 9.59 -12.68
C VAL A 379 -3.51 10.70 -12.73
N MET A 380 -4.49 10.67 -11.83
CA MET A 380 -5.52 11.69 -11.67
C MET A 380 -4.91 13.08 -11.41
N LYS A 381 -3.98 13.18 -10.46
CA LYS A 381 -3.29 14.45 -10.13
C LYS A 381 -2.56 15.03 -11.34
N LYS A 382 -1.89 14.18 -12.14
CA LYS A 382 -1.15 14.59 -13.34
C LYS A 382 -2.10 15.10 -14.44
N ALA A 383 -3.23 14.42 -14.66
CA ALA A 383 -4.27 14.85 -15.59
C ALA A 383 -4.90 16.19 -15.18
N VAL A 384 -5.30 16.32 -13.91
CA VAL A 384 -5.88 17.56 -13.38
C VAL A 384 -4.89 18.72 -13.49
N ALA A 385 -3.62 18.51 -13.14
CA ALA A 385 -2.58 19.54 -13.24
C ALA A 385 -2.41 20.08 -14.68
N HIS A 386 -2.59 19.24 -15.70
CA HIS A 386 -2.58 19.67 -17.10
C HIS A 386 -3.78 20.55 -17.45
N LEU A 387 -4.96 20.29 -16.89
CA LEU A 387 -6.18 21.05 -17.18
C LEU A 387 -6.21 22.42 -16.49
N LEU A 388 -5.55 22.57 -15.33
CA LEU A 388 -5.59 23.81 -14.53
C LEU A 388 -5.33 25.08 -15.36
N PRO A 389 -4.26 25.20 -16.19
CA PRO A 389 -4.00 26.41 -16.96
C PRO A 389 -5.10 26.74 -17.99
N PHE A 390 -5.73 25.73 -18.59
CA PHE A 390 -6.83 25.93 -19.55
C PHE A 390 -8.11 26.35 -18.86
N ILE A 391 -8.38 25.75 -17.70
CA ILE A 391 -9.50 26.15 -16.86
C ILE A 391 -9.32 27.61 -16.44
N GLU A 392 -8.11 28.03 -16.06
CA GLU A 392 -7.80 29.43 -15.76
C GLU A 392 -7.89 30.36 -16.98
N ALA A 393 -7.44 29.93 -18.16
CA ALA A 393 -7.51 30.73 -19.39
C ALA A 393 -8.94 30.91 -19.91
N SER A 394 -9.86 29.99 -19.58
CA SER A 394 -11.29 30.10 -19.92
C SER A 394 -12.03 31.19 -19.14
N LYS A 395 -11.36 31.86 -18.19
CA LYS A 395 -11.89 33.02 -17.45
C LYS A 395 -12.16 34.18 -18.41
N GLN A 396 -13.38 34.74 -18.40
CA GLN A 396 -13.70 35.96 -19.16
C GLN A 396 -12.99 37.17 -18.54
N PRO A 397 -12.15 37.93 -19.29
CA PRO A 397 -11.53 39.14 -18.79
C PRO A 397 -12.62 40.18 -18.45
N GLY A 398 -12.70 40.59 -17.18
CA GLY A 398 -13.65 41.62 -16.73
C GLY A 398 -15.01 41.11 -16.22
N ALA A 399 -15.17 39.80 -15.97
CA ALA A 399 -16.29 39.32 -15.19
C ALA A 399 -16.24 39.96 -13.79
N LYS A 400 -17.25 40.77 -13.43
CA LYS A 400 -17.39 41.30 -12.07
C LYS A 400 -17.44 40.12 -11.09
N GLY A 401 -16.56 40.13 -10.10
CA GLY A 401 -16.49 39.09 -9.07
C GLY A 401 -17.86 38.86 -8.45
N LYS A 402 -18.39 37.63 -8.57
CA LYS A 402 -19.66 37.23 -7.95
C LYS A 402 -19.58 37.14 -6.42
N GLY A 403 -18.37 37.21 -5.88
CA GLY A 403 -18.01 37.20 -4.47
C GLY A 403 -16.59 36.70 -4.30
N LYS A 404 -16.03 36.85 -3.10
CA LYS A 404 -14.74 36.30 -2.68
C LYS A 404 -14.95 35.17 -1.69
N ILE A 405 -14.22 34.08 -1.84
CA ILE A 405 -14.27 32.92 -0.95
C ILE A 405 -12.87 32.55 -0.47
N VAL A 406 -12.74 32.33 0.84
CA VAL A 406 -11.55 31.71 1.43
C VAL A 406 -11.75 30.21 1.47
N MET A 407 -10.80 29.43 0.99
CA MET A 407 -10.86 27.96 1.03
C MET A 407 -9.69 27.37 1.81
N ALA A 408 -9.96 26.36 2.62
CA ALA A 408 -8.93 25.69 3.43
C ALA A 408 -9.27 24.22 3.69
N THR A 409 -8.25 23.35 3.70
CA THR A 409 -8.37 22.03 4.32
C THR A 409 -8.05 22.19 5.80
N VAL A 410 -8.99 21.81 6.66
CA VAL A 410 -8.95 22.11 8.09
C VAL A 410 -7.82 21.38 8.80
N LYS A 411 -7.51 21.84 10.02
CA LYS A 411 -6.46 21.27 10.86
C LYS A 411 -6.62 19.76 11.02
N GLY A 412 -5.49 19.05 10.93
CA GLY A 412 -5.46 17.60 11.03
C GLY A 412 -5.80 16.87 9.74
N ASP A 413 -6.17 17.59 8.68
CA ASP A 413 -6.46 16.99 7.37
C ASP A 413 -5.50 17.52 6.27
N VAL A 414 -5.12 16.61 5.38
CA VAL A 414 -4.19 16.83 4.25
C VAL A 414 -4.86 16.63 2.89
N HIS A 415 -6.09 16.12 2.85
CA HIS A 415 -6.77 15.81 1.62
C HIS A 415 -7.30 17.10 0.99
N ASP A 416 -6.75 17.50 -0.17
CA ASP A 416 -6.99 18.81 -0.79
C ASP A 416 -7.51 18.75 -2.22
N ILE A 417 -7.64 17.56 -2.81
CA ILE A 417 -8.10 17.39 -4.20
C ILE A 417 -9.50 18.01 -4.38
N GLY A 418 -10.45 17.67 -3.50
CA GLY A 418 -11.81 18.22 -3.54
C GLY A 418 -11.82 19.75 -3.41
N LYS A 419 -11.04 20.29 -2.46
CA LYS A 419 -10.83 21.74 -2.29
C LYS A 419 -10.32 22.37 -3.58
N ASN A 420 -9.28 21.81 -4.18
CA ASN A 420 -8.67 22.38 -5.39
C ASN A 420 -9.64 22.37 -6.57
N ILE A 421 -10.41 21.29 -6.76
CA ILE A 421 -11.43 21.21 -7.81
C ILE A 421 -12.51 22.27 -7.57
N VAL A 422 -13.09 22.34 -6.37
CA VAL A 422 -14.13 23.33 -6.04
C VAL A 422 -13.61 24.76 -6.18
N GLY A 423 -12.36 25.02 -5.77
CA GLY A 423 -11.74 26.34 -5.90
C GLY A 423 -11.62 26.76 -7.36
N VAL A 424 -11.19 25.83 -8.21
CA VAL A 424 -11.10 26.04 -9.66
C VAL A 424 -12.49 26.24 -10.28
N VAL A 425 -13.50 25.46 -9.90
CA VAL A 425 -14.90 25.62 -10.34
C VAL A 425 -15.44 27.01 -9.96
N LEU A 426 -15.21 27.44 -8.72
CA LEU A 426 -15.65 28.75 -8.22
C LEU A 426 -14.96 29.88 -8.99
N GLN A 427 -13.66 29.78 -9.20
CA GLN A 427 -12.92 30.74 -10.03
C GLN A 427 -13.48 30.82 -11.46
N CYS A 428 -13.82 29.70 -12.10
CA CYS A 428 -14.46 29.67 -13.42
C CYS A 428 -15.84 30.32 -13.45
N ASN A 429 -16.55 30.29 -12.33
CA ASN A 429 -17.86 30.90 -12.20
C ASN A 429 -17.80 32.38 -11.80
N GLY A 430 -16.60 32.97 -11.74
CA GLY A 430 -16.37 34.38 -11.47
C GLY A 430 -16.23 34.72 -9.99
N PHE A 431 -15.89 33.77 -9.13
CA PHE A 431 -15.52 34.05 -7.74
C PHE A 431 -14.02 34.33 -7.60
N ASP A 432 -13.64 35.22 -6.68
CA ASP A 432 -12.25 35.37 -6.25
C ASP A 432 -11.96 34.35 -5.14
N VAL A 433 -10.95 33.50 -5.31
CA VAL A 433 -10.69 32.38 -4.40
C VAL A 433 -9.33 32.55 -3.75
N VAL A 434 -9.33 32.64 -2.41
CA VAL A 434 -8.13 32.69 -1.56
C VAL A 434 -7.92 31.32 -0.93
N ASP A 435 -6.96 30.56 -1.43
CA ASP A 435 -6.64 29.23 -0.95
C ASP A 435 -5.57 29.26 0.15
N LEU A 436 -5.90 28.76 1.34
CA LEU A 436 -5.00 28.73 2.50
C LEU A 436 -4.17 27.44 2.59
N GLY A 437 -4.41 26.47 1.70
CA GLY A 437 -3.74 25.18 1.70
C GLY A 437 -4.35 24.18 2.68
N VAL A 438 -3.49 23.35 3.29
CA VAL A 438 -3.88 22.20 4.13
C VAL A 438 -3.49 22.35 5.59
N MET A 439 -4.09 21.54 6.46
CA MET A 439 -3.87 21.54 7.90
C MET A 439 -4.04 22.92 8.55
N VAL A 440 -5.01 23.72 8.09
CA VAL A 440 -5.16 25.12 8.53
C VAL A 440 -6.00 25.20 9.81
N PRO A 441 -5.49 25.80 10.91
CA PRO A 441 -6.28 26.03 12.13
C PRO A 441 -7.45 26.98 11.89
N TRP A 442 -8.59 26.73 12.54
CA TRP A 442 -9.80 27.55 12.41
C TRP A 442 -9.55 29.05 12.62
N SER A 443 -8.69 29.42 13.57
CA SER A 443 -8.36 30.82 13.87
C SER A 443 -7.71 31.53 12.70
N LYS A 444 -6.85 30.84 11.94
CA LYS A 444 -6.21 31.37 10.74
C LYS A 444 -7.19 31.49 9.58
N ILE A 445 -8.15 30.57 9.48
CA ILE A 445 -9.21 30.62 8.46
C ILE A 445 -10.09 31.87 8.67
N LEU A 446 -10.54 32.11 9.91
CA LEU A 446 -11.35 33.29 10.24
C LEU A 446 -10.56 34.60 10.08
N ALA A 447 -9.29 34.62 10.49
CA ALA A 447 -8.43 35.78 10.28
C ALA A 447 -8.30 36.11 8.78
N ALA A 448 -7.97 35.11 7.95
CA ALA A 448 -7.87 35.30 6.51
C ALA A 448 -9.19 35.71 5.86
N ALA A 449 -10.33 35.19 6.32
CA ALA A 449 -11.64 35.61 5.84
C ALA A 449 -11.91 37.09 6.10
N ASN A 450 -11.58 37.58 7.30
CA ASN A 450 -11.68 39.00 7.64
C ASN A 450 -10.67 39.86 6.87
N GLU A 451 -9.40 39.45 6.80
CA GLU A 451 -8.33 40.19 6.10
C GLU A 451 -8.58 40.35 4.60
N ASN A 452 -9.29 39.39 4.01
CA ASN A 452 -9.59 39.40 2.59
C ASN A 452 -10.99 39.94 2.27
N ASP A 453 -11.80 40.33 3.26
CA ASP A 453 -13.22 40.66 3.07
C ASP A 453 -13.96 39.56 2.29
N ALA A 454 -13.82 38.31 2.73
CA ALA A 454 -14.43 37.16 2.06
C ALA A 454 -15.94 37.09 2.31
N ASP A 455 -16.72 36.89 1.25
CA ASP A 455 -18.16 36.67 1.30
C ASP A 455 -18.53 35.27 1.80
N MET A 456 -17.63 34.29 1.61
CA MET A 456 -17.84 32.89 1.96
C MET A 456 -16.56 32.23 2.49
N ILE A 457 -16.72 31.17 3.28
CA ILE A 457 -15.65 30.27 3.70
C ILE A 457 -15.99 28.86 3.20
N GLY A 458 -15.08 28.28 2.41
CA GLY A 458 -15.13 26.89 1.97
C GLY A 458 -14.18 26.04 2.79
N LEU A 459 -14.70 24.98 3.40
CA LEU A 459 -13.92 24.06 4.23
C LEU A 459 -13.84 22.68 3.58
N SER A 460 -12.67 22.07 3.63
CA SER A 460 -12.45 20.70 3.18
C SER A 460 -11.97 19.84 4.35
N GLY A 461 -12.61 18.70 4.51
CA GLY A 461 -12.27 17.66 5.47
C GLY A 461 -12.80 16.32 4.97
N LEU A 462 -12.01 15.27 5.12
CA LEU A 462 -12.31 13.90 4.71
C LEU A 462 -12.35 12.97 5.94
N ILE A 463 -11.50 13.21 6.94
CA ILE A 463 -11.42 12.35 8.12
C ILE A 463 -12.40 12.78 9.21
N THR A 464 -12.91 11.85 10.02
CA THR A 464 -13.90 12.16 11.07
C THR A 464 -13.46 13.26 12.05
N PRO A 465 -12.20 13.28 12.55
CA PRO A 465 -11.76 14.37 13.43
C PRO A 465 -11.72 15.75 12.76
N SER A 466 -11.55 15.79 11.43
CA SER A 466 -11.55 17.05 10.68
C SER A 466 -12.96 17.66 10.60
N LEU A 467 -14.02 16.85 10.68
CA LEU A 467 -15.39 17.34 10.68
C LEU A 467 -15.67 18.19 11.93
N ASP A 468 -15.11 17.83 13.09
CA ASP A 468 -15.25 18.64 14.32
C ASP A 468 -14.56 20.00 14.20
N GLU A 469 -13.42 20.07 13.50
CA GLU A 469 -12.76 21.33 13.16
C GLU A 469 -13.62 22.17 12.22
N MET A 470 -14.33 21.56 11.26
CA MET A 470 -15.29 22.26 10.40
C MET A 470 -16.48 22.81 11.20
N VAL A 471 -17.00 22.05 12.17
CA VAL A 471 -18.05 22.50 13.10
C VAL A 471 -17.58 23.67 13.96
N THR A 472 -16.30 23.71 14.33
CA THR A 472 -15.74 24.82 15.12
C THR A 472 -15.61 26.11 14.31
N VAL A 473 -15.39 26.02 13.00
CA VAL A 473 -15.33 27.18 12.10
C VAL A 473 -16.72 27.74 11.78
N ALA A 474 -17.73 26.85 11.64
CA ALA A 474 -19.12 27.20 11.34
C ALA A 474 -19.84 27.82 12.56
#